data_AF-A0A831YD79-F1
#
_entry.id   AF-A0A831YD79-F1
#
_cell.length_a   1.000
_cell.length_b   1.000
_cell.length_c   1.000
_cell.angle_alpha   90.00
_cell.angle_beta   90.00
_cell.angle_gamma   90.00
#
_symmetry.space_group_name_H-M   'P 1'
#
loop_
_entity.id
_entity.type
_entity.pdbx_description
1 polymer ?
#
loop_
_entity_poly.entity_id
_entity_poly.type
_entity_poly.pdbx_seq_one_letter_code
_entity_poly.pdbx_strand_id
1 'polypeptide(L)'
;EKGEEIGKAKVEIQILEVKKKIVPEFNDEFVKKIGLGENVEEAKNKIREDLQKQIENIKKQEVQQKILDKIASEYDFPVPASLLEMEVQNLAQRYVQQLKSYGINPNADMLEAAREGITKTAINNIRVMFVLTKIAEKEGLTVSDEELDREIERLAQSYQTNPAEFKEYLKERNLIEGIRSDILRQKALDILTQKANIKEVEPKQENTQPEEKNG
;
A
#
# COMPACT_ATOMS: atom_id res chain seq x y z
N GLU A 1 -9.28 -19.76 -24.91
CA GLU A 1 -7.87 -20.15 -24.68
C GLU A 1 -7.86 -21.32 -23.72
N LYS A 2 -7.28 -22.45 -24.14
CA LYS A 2 -7.33 -23.70 -23.37
C LYS A 2 -6.18 -23.70 -22.37
N GLY A 3 -6.50 -23.69 -21.07
CA GLY A 3 -5.52 -24.00 -20.03
C GLY A 3 -5.01 -25.43 -20.23
N GLU A 4 -3.70 -25.61 -20.24
CA GLU A 4 -3.08 -26.95 -20.32
C GLU A 4 -3.31 -27.71 -19.00
N GLU A 5 -3.84 -28.94 -19.11
CA GLU A 5 -4.00 -29.87 -18.00
C GLU A 5 -2.62 -30.36 -17.50
N ILE A 6 -2.10 -29.73 -16.45
CA ILE A 6 -0.93 -30.19 -15.67
C ILE A 6 -1.34 -31.32 -14.70
N GLY A 7 -1.75 -32.47 -15.25
CA GLY A 7 -1.91 -33.73 -14.51
C GLY A 7 -3.23 -33.91 -13.76
N LYS A 8 -3.69 -35.17 -13.66
CA LYS A 8 -4.91 -35.55 -12.93
C LYS A 8 -4.57 -35.89 -11.47
N ALA A 9 -5.00 -35.06 -10.52
CA ALA A 9 -4.96 -35.39 -9.10
C ALA A 9 -6.25 -36.12 -8.69
N LYS A 10 -6.13 -37.31 -8.11
CA LYS A 10 -7.25 -37.95 -7.41
C LYS A 10 -7.33 -37.36 -6.01
N VAL A 11 -8.34 -36.53 -5.76
CA VAL A 11 -8.64 -36.01 -4.42
C VAL A 11 -9.77 -36.84 -3.83
N GLU A 12 -9.48 -37.53 -2.73
CA GLU A 12 -10.49 -38.24 -1.95
C GLU A 12 -10.92 -37.32 -0.80
N ILE A 13 -12.16 -36.82 -0.87
CA ILE A 13 -12.71 -35.89 0.12
C ILE A 13 -13.65 -36.68 1.02
N GLN A 14 -13.28 -36.81 2.29
CA GLN A 14 -14.16 -37.34 3.32
C GLN A 14 -14.94 -36.18 3.97
N ILE A 15 -16.25 -36.16 3.78
CA ILE A 15 -17.13 -35.18 4.43
C ILE A 15 -17.36 -35.63 5.87
N LEU A 16 -16.76 -34.92 6.82
CA LEU A 16 -16.89 -35.23 8.25
C LEU A 16 -18.21 -34.72 8.83
N GLU A 17 -18.63 -33.51 8.46
CA GLU A 17 -19.85 -32.89 9.00
C GLU A 17 -20.37 -31.81 8.06
N VAL A 18 -21.69 -31.66 7.97
CA VAL A 18 -22.35 -30.59 7.21
C VAL A 18 -23.09 -29.69 8.19
N LYS A 19 -22.61 -28.46 8.36
CA LYS A 19 -23.23 -27.44 9.23
C LYS A 19 -23.87 -26.34 8.40
N LYS A 20 -25.04 -25.88 8.84
CA LYS A 20 -25.68 -24.66 8.31
C LYS A 20 -25.26 -23.46 9.16
N LYS A 21 -24.67 -22.44 8.52
CA LYS A 21 -24.36 -21.15 9.19
C LYS A 21 -25.66 -20.37 9.38
N ILE A 22 -26.08 -20.19 10.63
CA ILE A 22 -27.20 -19.29 10.98
C ILE A 22 -26.57 -17.96 11.34
N VAL A 23 -26.86 -16.93 10.54
CA VAL A 23 -26.42 -15.56 10.84
C VAL A 23 -27.31 -15.04 11.97
N PRO A 24 -26.74 -14.65 13.12
CA PRO A 24 -27.53 -14.08 14.21
C PRO A 24 -28.13 -12.74 13.80
N GLU A 25 -29.26 -12.37 14.41
CA GLU A 25 -29.85 -11.06 14.20
C GLU A 25 -28.90 -9.96 14.69
N PHE A 26 -28.85 -8.86 13.94
CA PHE A 26 -28.06 -7.70 14.32
C PHE A 26 -28.83 -6.86 15.36
N ASN A 27 -28.76 -7.30 16.62
CA ASN A 27 -29.43 -6.70 17.78
C ASN A 27 -28.42 -6.24 18.85
N ASP A 28 -28.90 -5.57 19.90
CA ASP A 28 -28.04 -4.97 20.93
C ASP A 28 -27.21 -6.03 21.69
N GLU A 29 -27.79 -7.20 21.99
CA GLU A 29 -27.05 -8.30 22.64
C GLU A 29 -25.90 -8.82 21.76
N PHE A 30 -26.16 -8.98 20.46
CA PHE A 30 -25.16 -9.39 19.49
C PHE A 30 -24.04 -8.36 19.39
N VAL A 31 -24.39 -7.08 19.26
CA VAL A 31 -23.44 -5.95 19.17
C VAL A 31 -22.55 -5.85 20.41
N LYS A 32 -23.13 -5.98 21.61
CA LYS A 32 -22.37 -6.02 22.86
C LYS A 32 -21.43 -7.21 22.90
N LYS A 33 -21.91 -8.40 22.51
CA LYS A 33 -21.13 -9.63 22.51
C LYS A 33 -19.89 -9.56 21.61
N ILE A 34 -19.97 -8.83 20.50
CA ILE A 34 -18.84 -8.64 19.57
C ILE A 34 -18.02 -7.37 19.85
N GLY A 35 -18.34 -6.62 20.92
CA GLY A 35 -17.60 -5.43 21.34
C GLY A 35 -17.72 -4.24 20.38
N LEU A 36 -18.84 -4.15 19.64
CA LEU A 36 -19.01 -3.13 18.60
C LEU A 36 -19.78 -1.88 19.07
N GLY A 37 -20.29 -1.90 20.30
CA GLY A 37 -20.96 -0.77 20.98
C GLY A 37 -21.93 -1.27 22.05
N GLU A 38 -22.67 -0.35 22.67
CA GLU A 38 -23.73 -0.67 23.63
C GLU A 38 -25.07 -1.00 22.95
N ASN A 39 -25.29 -0.56 21.71
CA ASN A 39 -26.51 -0.84 20.96
C ASN A 39 -26.26 -0.78 19.44
N VAL A 40 -27.25 -1.21 18.67
CA VAL A 40 -27.23 -1.24 17.21
C VAL A 40 -26.97 0.13 16.59
N GLU A 41 -27.44 1.22 17.18
CA GLU A 41 -27.25 2.57 16.65
C GLU A 41 -25.79 3.01 16.77
N GLU A 42 -25.19 2.86 17.97
CA GLU A 42 -23.78 3.15 18.21
C GLU A 42 -22.89 2.29 17.31
N ALA A 43 -23.21 1.01 17.17
CA ALA A 43 -22.50 0.11 16.28
C ALA A 43 -22.56 0.56 14.81
N LYS A 44 -23.74 0.96 14.33
CA LYS A 44 -23.89 1.50 12.97
C LYS A 44 -23.09 2.78 12.77
N ASN A 45 -23.06 3.67 13.77
CA ASN A 45 -22.29 4.91 13.69
C ASN A 45 -20.78 4.63 13.66
N LYS A 46 -20.29 3.74 14.52
CA LYS A 46 -18.90 3.30 14.52
C LYS A 46 -18.47 2.68 13.18
N ILE A 47 -19.28 1.75 12.64
CA ILE A 47 -19.05 1.15 11.32
C ILE A 47 -19.01 2.23 10.24
N ARG A 48 -19.96 3.18 10.28
CA ARG A 48 -20.01 4.28 9.32
C ARG A 48 -18.75 5.15 9.38
N GLU A 49 -18.30 5.52 10.56
CA GLU A 49 -17.08 6.31 10.74
C GLU A 49 -15.83 5.55 10.27
N ASP A 50 -15.73 4.26 10.59
CA ASP A 50 -14.61 3.42 10.16
C ASP A 50 -14.59 3.25 8.63
N LEU A 51 -15.75 3.04 8.01
CA LEU A 51 -15.89 2.99 6.55
C LEU A 51 -15.57 4.33 5.90
N GLN A 52 -16.03 5.45 6.48
CA GLN A 52 -15.71 6.78 5.99
C GLN A 52 -14.19 7.02 6.02
N LYS A 53 -13.53 6.71 7.14
CA LYS A 53 -12.06 6.82 7.25
C LYS A 53 -11.34 5.94 6.23
N GLN A 54 -11.81 4.72 6.02
CA GLN A 54 -11.25 3.82 5.01
C GLN A 54 -11.40 4.39 3.60
N ILE A 55 -12.58 4.87 3.24
CA ILE A 55 -12.86 5.46 1.92
C ILE A 55 -12.00 6.71 1.71
N GLU A 56 -11.90 7.59 2.69
CA GLU A 56 -11.07 8.81 2.58
C GLU A 56 -9.58 8.46 2.43
N ASN A 57 -9.09 7.44 3.13
CA ASN A 57 -7.73 6.96 2.94
C ASN A 57 -7.50 6.38 1.53
N ILE A 58 -8.44 5.57 1.02
CA ILE A 58 -8.37 5.02 -0.35
C ILE A 58 -8.36 6.15 -1.37
N LYS A 59 -9.28 7.12 -1.26
CA LYS A 59 -9.33 8.28 -2.16
C LYS A 59 -8.01 9.05 -2.13
N LYS A 60 -7.47 9.33 -0.94
CA LYS A 60 -6.19 10.03 -0.80
C LYS A 60 -5.07 9.28 -1.51
N GLN A 61 -4.99 7.96 -1.31
CA GLN A 61 -3.98 7.12 -1.97
C GLN A 61 -4.14 7.09 -3.49
N GLU A 62 -5.37 7.00 -4.00
CA GLU A 62 -5.62 7.04 -5.44
C GLU A 62 -5.22 8.38 -6.07
N VAL A 63 -5.56 9.49 -5.42
CA VAL A 63 -5.18 10.83 -5.90
C VAL A 63 -3.67 10.98 -5.90
N GLN A 64 -3.00 10.58 -4.81
CA GLN A 64 -1.54 10.58 -4.73
C GLN A 64 -0.92 9.74 -5.84
N GLN A 65 -1.41 8.51 -6.06
CA GLN A 65 -0.91 7.64 -7.12
C GLN A 65 -1.06 8.28 -8.50
N LYS A 66 -2.22 8.89 -8.81
CA LYS A 66 -2.44 9.60 -10.08
C LYS A 66 -1.49 10.78 -10.27
N ILE A 67 -1.15 11.50 -9.19
CA ILE A 67 -0.15 12.58 -9.24
C ILE A 67 1.23 12.01 -9.55
N LEU A 68 1.65 10.93 -8.89
CA LEU A 68 2.93 10.28 -9.13
C LEU A 68 3.04 9.74 -10.56
N ASP A 69 1.99 9.09 -11.06
CA ASP A 69 1.92 8.58 -12.44
C ASP A 69 2.03 9.73 -13.45
N LYS A 70 1.34 10.84 -13.18
CA LYS A 70 1.42 12.04 -14.03
C LYS A 70 2.85 12.59 -14.06
N ILE A 71 3.49 12.74 -12.89
CA ILE A 71 4.89 13.17 -12.79
C ILE A 71 5.80 12.25 -13.60
N ALA A 72 5.65 10.93 -13.44
CA ALA A 72 6.46 9.95 -14.16
C ALA A 72 6.27 10.02 -15.69
N SER A 73 5.05 10.33 -16.15
CA SER A 73 4.73 10.44 -17.58
C SER A 73 5.12 11.78 -18.22
N GLU A 74 5.08 12.87 -17.46
CA GLU A 74 5.30 14.22 -17.96
C GLU A 74 6.80 14.58 -18.05
N TYR A 75 7.62 13.99 -17.16
CA TYR A 75 9.05 14.28 -17.08
C TYR A 75 9.89 13.09 -17.55
N ASP A 76 10.34 13.14 -18.80
CA ASP A 76 11.21 12.13 -19.40
C ASP A 76 12.67 12.60 -19.42
N PHE A 77 13.44 12.22 -18.40
CA PHE A 77 14.87 12.49 -18.30
C PHE A 77 15.68 11.23 -17.97
N PRO A 78 16.97 11.18 -18.35
CA PRO A 78 17.83 10.05 -18.03
C PRO A 78 18.09 9.98 -16.52
N VAL A 79 18.01 8.76 -15.97
CA VAL A 79 18.29 8.51 -14.56
C VAL A 79 19.73 7.99 -14.38
N PRO A 80 20.41 8.31 -13.27
CA PRO A 80 21.76 7.80 -13.01
C PRO A 80 21.80 6.27 -12.94
N ALA A 81 22.74 5.64 -13.65
CA ALA A 81 22.83 4.18 -13.73
C ALA A 81 22.99 3.50 -12.37
N SER A 82 23.80 4.09 -11.48
CA SER A 82 24.00 3.56 -10.12
C SER A 82 22.71 3.55 -9.29
N LEU A 83 21.88 4.60 -9.40
CA LEU A 83 20.59 4.66 -8.72
C LEU A 83 19.59 3.69 -9.35
N LEU A 84 19.62 3.56 -10.67
CA LEU A 84 18.75 2.61 -11.38
C LEU A 84 19.05 1.17 -10.95
N GLU A 85 20.32 0.78 -10.91
CA GLU A 85 20.71 -0.57 -10.47
C GLU A 85 20.27 -0.86 -9.03
N MET A 86 20.48 0.09 -8.13
CA MET A 86 20.07 -0.03 -6.73
C MET A 86 18.54 -0.19 -6.60
N GLU A 87 17.77 0.64 -7.31
CA GLU A 87 16.31 0.59 -7.25
C GLU A 87 15.75 -0.68 -7.90
N VAL A 88 16.33 -1.13 -9.02
CA VAL A 88 15.98 -2.42 -9.64
C VAL A 88 16.23 -3.58 -8.68
N GLN A 89 17.36 -3.59 -7.97
CA GLN A 89 17.65 -4.61 -6.97
C GLN A 89 16.65 -4.59 -5.82
N ASN A 90 16.32 -3.40 -5.30
CA ASN A 90 15.33 -3.24 -4.23
C ASN A 90 13.95 -3.76 -4.65
N LEU A 91 13.48 -3.37 -5.84
CA LEU A 91 12.20 -3.81 -6.39
C LEU A 91 12.19 -5.32 -6.67
N ALA A 92 13.27 -5.88 -7.19
CA ALA A 92 13.40 -7.32 -7.40
C ALA A 92 13.35 -8.10 -6.07
N GLN A 93 14.01 -7.62 -5.03
CA GLN A 93 13.94 -8.23 -3.69
C GLN A 93 12.52 -8.19 -3.12
N ARG A 94 11.83 -7.04 -3.25
CA ARG A 94 10.42 -6.91 -2.83
C ARG A 94 9.51 -7.86 -3.60
N TYR A 95 9.70 -7.97 -4.91
CA TYR A 95 8.96 -8.90 -5.76
C TYR A 95 9.15 -10.36 -5.30
N VAL A 96 10.39 -10.76 -5.01
CA VAL A 96 10.69 -12.10 -4.47
C VAL A 96 10.02 -12.33 -3.11
N GLN A 97 10.07 -11.35 -2.21
CA GLN A 97 9.42 -11.45 -0.89
C GLN A 97 7.91 -11.59 -1.01
N GLN A 98 7.29 -10.85 -1.93
CA GLN A 98 5.85 -10.94 -2.22
C GLN A 98 5.47 -12.31 -2.80
N LEU A 99 6.27 -12.88 -3.70
CA LEU A 99 6.00 -14.23 -4.20
C LEU A 99 6.10 -15.29 -3.08
N LYS A 100 7.12 -15.16 -2.22
CA LYS A 100 7.28 -16.06 -1.07
C LYS A 100 6.13 -15.97 -0.07
N SER A 101 5.54 -14.79 0.13
CA SER A 101 4.36 -14.65 1.01
C SER A 101 3.11 -15.36 0.45
N TYR A 102 3.05 -15.57 -0.87
CA TYR A 102 2.05 -16.42 -1.52
C TYR A 102 2.44 -17.90 -1.60
N GLY A 103 3.56 -18.30 -0.99
CA GLY A 103 4.08 -19.67 -1.05
C GLY A 103 4.74 -20.04 -2.38
N ILE A 104 5.07 -19.04 -3.22
CA ILE A 104 5.70 -19.24 -4.52
C ILE A 104 7.22 -19.04 -4.37
N ASN A 105 8.00 -20.03 -4.78
CA ASN A 105 9.44 -19.90 -4.91
C ASN A 105 9.79 -19.47 -6.35
N PRO A 106 10.20 -18.21 -6.59
CA PRO A 106 10.50 -17.75 -7.94
C PRO A 106 11.70 -18.48 -8.53
N ASN A 107 11.59 -18.88 -9.79
CA ASN A 107 12.70 -19.38 -10.59
C ASN A 107 13.33 -18.24 -11.43
N ALA A 108 14.42 -18.53 -12.14
CA ALA A 108 15.13 -17.54 -12.95
C ALA A 108 14.24 -16.96 -14.07
N ASP A 109 13.44 -17.80 -14.73
CA ASP A 109 12.56 -17.37 -15.84
C ASP A 109 11.50 -16.37 -15.38
N MET A 110 10.91 -16.58 -14.19
CA MET A 110 9.96 -15.64 -13.60
C MET A 110 10.58 -14.29 -13.26
N LEU A 111 11.84 -14.28 -12.81
CA LEU A 111 12.55 -13.04 -12.50
C LEU A 111 12.94 -12.29 -13.78
N GLU A 112 13.36 -13.00 -14.82
CA GLU A 112 13.68 -12.38 -16.11
C GLU A 112 12.42 -11.81 -16.77
N ALA A 113 11.29 -12.52 -16.71
CA ALA A 113 10.00 -12.02 -17.21
C ALA A 113 9.52 -10.75 -16.49
N ALA A 114 9.84 -10.60 -15.20
CA ALA A 114 9.50 -9.40 -14.43
C ALA A 114 10.49 -8.24 -14.61
N ARG A 115 11.68 -8.50 -15.14
CA ARG A 115 12.81 -7.56 -15.18
C ARG A 115 12.47 -6.27 -15.92
N GLU A 116 11.81 -6.35 -17.07
CA GLU A 116 11.44 -5.17 -17.86
C GLU A 116 10.47 -4.28 -17.08
N GLY A 117 9.43 -4.88 -16.48
CA GLY A 117 8.46 -4.16 -15.65
C GLY A 117 9.10 -3.52 -14.43
N ILE A 118 9.97 -4.26 -13.73
CA ILE A 118 10.74 -3.74 -12.60
C ILE A 118 11.64 -2.56 -13.03
N THR A 119 12.34 -2.69 -14.16
CA THR A 119 13.23 -1.63 -14.68
C THR A 119 12.44 -0.36 -15.00
N LYS A 120 11.28 -0.50 -15.66
CA LYS A 120 10.40 0.63 -15.97
C LYS A 120 9.90 1.32 -14.70
N THR A 121 9.47 0.53 -13.71
CA THR A 121 9.04 1.06 -12.40
C THR A 121 10.19 1.77 -11.69
N ALA A 122 11.40 1.23 -11.70
CA ALA A 122 12.57 1.85 -11.10
C ALA A 122 12.89 3.22 -11.72
N ILE A 123 12.84 3.32 -13.05
CA ILE A 123 13.03 4.60 -13.76
C ILE A 123 11.98 5.62 -13.32
N ASN A 124 10.70 5.21 -13.26
CA ASN A 124 9.62 6.09 -12.83
C ASN A 124 9.78 6.54 -11.37
N ASN A 125 10.13 5.63 -10.46
CA ASN A 125 10.37 5.93 -9.05
C ASN A 125 11.48 6.98 -8.88
N ILE A 126 12.59 6.82 -9.61
CA ILE A 126 13.71 7.76 -9.56
C ILE A 126 13.31 9.12 -10.12
N ARG A 127 12.56 9.15 -11.23
CA ARG A 127 12.07 10.41 -11.80
C ARG A 127 11.17 11.17 -10.84
N VAL A 128 10.20 10.47 -10.27
CA VAL A 128 9.29 11.00 -9.25
C VAL A 128 10.08 11.51 -8.05
N MET A 129 11.06 10.75 -7.56
CA MET A 129 11.93 11.16 -6.45
C MET A 129 12.61 12.50 -6.76
N PHE A 130 13.27 12.64 -7.92
CA PHE A 130 13.94 13.89 -8.31
C PHE A 130 12.98 15.07 -8.42
N VAL A 131 11.82 14.87 -9.05
CA VAL A 131 10.82 15.94 -9.21
C VAL A 131 10.27 16.40 -7.85
N LEU A 132 9.90 15.46 -6.98
CA LEU A 132 9.43 15.79 -5.62
C LEU A 132 10.50 16.50 -4.79
N THR A 133 11.76 16.08 -4.89
CA THR A 133 12.89 16.78 -4.24
C THR A 133 13.01 18.22 -4.75
N LYS A 134 12.91 18.45 -6.06
CA LYS A 134 12.96 19.80 -6.63
C LYS A 134 11.76 20.66 -6.25
N ILE A 135 10.59 20.07 -6.08
CA ILE A 135 9.41 20.77 -5.57
C ILE A 135 9.61 21.14 -4.10
N ALA A 136 10.13 20.23 -3.27
CA ALA A 136 10.44 20.51 -1.87
C ALA A 136 11.44 21.66 -1.73
N GLU A 137 12.52 21.66 -2.52
CA GLU A 137 13.49 22.76 -2.58
C GLU A 137 12.82 24.08 -2.98
N LYS A 138 12.00 24.07 -4.03
CA LYS A 138 11.35 25.27 -4.57
C LYS A 138 10.33 25.88 -3.62
N GLU A 139 9.57 25.05 -2.90
CA GLU A 139 8.60 25.49 -1.90
C GLU A 139 9.26 25.80 -0.53
N GLY A 140 10.58 25.61 -0.41
CA GLY A 140 11.33 25.90 0.81
C GLY A 140 10.98 24.99 1.98
N LEU A 141 10.65 23.73 1.69
CA LEU A 141 10.24 22.77 2.73
C LEU A 141 11.41 22.38 3.62
N THR A 142 11.15 22.32 4.91
CA THR A 142 12.10 21.85 5.93
C THR A 142 11.46 20.75 6.75
N VAL A 143 12.31 19.96 7.40
CA VAL A 143 11.89 18.91 8.35
C VAL A 143 12.39 19.32 9.71
N SER A 144 11.48 19.45 10.66
CA SER A 144 11.86 19.70 12.05
C SER A 144 12.41 18.43 12.70
N ASP A 145 13.18 18.56 13.78
CA ASP A 145 13.71 17.39 14.47
C ASP A 145 12.58 16.58 15.13
N GLU A 146 11.46 17.22 15.50
CA GLU A 146 10.27 16.53 16.00
C GLU A 146 9.53 15.75 14.90
N GLU A 147 9.54 16.22 13.65
CA GLU A 147 9.02 15.46 12.51
C GLU A 147 9.90 14.24 12.23
N LEU A 148 11.22 14.42 12.26
CA LEU A 148 12.18 13.34 12.08
C LEU A 148 12.05 12.28 13.17
N ASP A 149 11.98 12.69 14.43
CA ASP A 149 11.88 11.77 15.57
C ASP A 149 10.59 10.96 15.54
N ARG A 150 9.46 11.59 15.20
CA ARG A 150 8.18 10.88 15.01
C ARG A 150 8.25 9.85 13.89
N GLU A 151 8.90 10.17 12.79
CA GLU A 151 9.04 9.21 11.68
C GLU A 151 9.96 8.04 12.06
N ILE A 152 11.05 8.30 12.78
CA ILE A 152 11.94 7.26 13.31
C ILE A 152 11.18 6.34 14.28
N GLU A 153 10.37 6.90 15.18
CA GLU A 153 9.52 6.11 16.08
C GLU A 153 8.53 5.23 15.32
N ARG A 154 7.86 5.79 14.30
CA ARG A 154 6.92 5.05 13.44
C ARG A 154 7.60 3.90 12.70
N LEU A 155 8.79 4.13 12.16
CA LEU A 155 9.59 3.11 11.49
C LEU A 155 10.04 2.04 12.49
N ALA A 156 10.52 2.43 13.67
CA ALA A 156 10.94 1.50 14.72
C ALA A 156 9.81 0.56 15.14
N GLN A 157 8.58 1.08 15.31
CA GLN A 157 7.40 0.26 15.58
C GLN A 157 7.10 -0.73 14.46
N SER A 158 7.24 -0.31 13.19
CA SER A 158 7.03 -1.16 12.02
C SER A 158 8.04 -2.30 11.95
N TYR A 159 9.29 -2.05 12.35
CA TYR A 159 10.36 -3.04 12.46
C TYR A 159 10.37 -3.79 13.80
N GLN A 160 9.40 -3.55 14.69
CA GLN A 160 9.30 -4.16 16.02
C GLN A 160 10.58 -4.00 16.86
N THR A 161 11.21 -2.83 16.78
CA THR A 161 12.45 -2.51 17.48
C THR A 161 12.30 -1.29 18.40
N ASN A 162 13.23 -1.11 19.33
CA ASN A 162 13.23 0.05 20.22
C ASN A 162 13.58 1.33 19.44
N PRO A 163 12.83 2.44 19.58
CA PRO A 163 13.10 3.68 18.85
C PRO A 163 14.49 4.28 19.09
N ALA A 164 15.03 4.20 20.31
CA ALA A 164 16.33 4.76 20.64
C ALA A 164 17.47 3.95 19.98
N GLU A 165 17.38 2.62 20.03
CA GLU A 165 18.33 1.72 19.36
C GLU A 165 18.27 1.88 17.84
N PHE A 166 17.06 2.01 17.29
CA PHE A 166 16.87 2.24 15.86
C PHE A 166 17.44 3.59 15.41
N LYS A 167 17.23 4.65 16.20
CA LYS A 167 17.82 5.97 15.93
C LYS A 167 19.35 5.91 15.92
N GLU A 168 19.95 5.18 16.84
CA GLU A 168 21.41 5.01 16.87
C GLU A 168 21.92 4.21 15.66
N TYR A 169 21.26 3.10 15.33
CA TYR A 169 21.56 2.33 14.12
C TYR A 169 21.52 3.19 12.84
N LEU A 170 20.51 4.05 12.71
CA LEU A 170 20.37 4.96 11.57
C LEU A 170 21.50 6.01 11.53
N LYS A 171 21.92 6.54 12.69
CA LYS A 171 23.04 7.48 12.78
C LYS A 171 24.36 6.83 12.39
N GLU A 172 24.68 5.67 12.96
CA GLU A 172 25.92 4.93 12.66
C GLU A 172 26.07 4.61 11.17
N ARG A 173 24.95 4.40 10.47
CA ARG A 173 24.91 4.09 9.04
C ARG A 173 24.67 5.31 8.14
N ASN A 174 24.63 6.52 8.69
CA ASN A 174 24.35 7.77 7.96
C ASN A 174 23.02 7.73 7.16
N LEU A 175 22.00 7.07 7.70
CA LEU A 175 20.68 6.90 7.05
C LEU A 175 19.67 7.98 7.42
N ILE A 176 19.97 8.81 8.43
CA ILE A 176 19.08 9.87 8.91
C ILE A 176 18.69 10.87 7.81
N GLU A 177 19.65 11.27 6.97
CA GLU A 177 19.38 12.20 5.87
C GLU A 177 18.50 11.59 4.77
N GLY A 178 18.54 10.27 4.62
CA GLY A 178 17.59 9.54 3.77
C GLY A 178 16.16 9.72 4.28
N ILE A 179 15.94 9.48 5.58
CA ILE A 179 14.62 9.65 6.21
C ILE A 179 14.16 11.11 6.10
N ARG A 180 15.04 12.07 6.36
CA ARG A 180 14.74 13.50 6.20
C ARG A 180 14.30 13.81 4.77
N SER A 181 15.01 13.29 3.78
CA SER A 181 14.67 13.44 2.37
C SER A 181 13.32 12.80 2.04
N ASP A 182 12.99 11.66 2.63
CA ASP A 182 11.72 10.96 2.43
C ASP A 182 10.55 11.79 2.98
N ILE A 183 10.70 12.36 4.18
CA ILE A 183 9.72 13.27 4.78
C ILE A 183 9.51 14.50 3.90
N LEU A 184 10.59 15.11 3.36
CA LEU A 184 10.48 16.25 2.45
C LEU A 184 9.66 15.92 1.20
N ARG A 185 9.91 14.76 0.59
CA ARG A 185 9.17 14.33 -0.61
C ARG A 185 7.71 14.03 -0.29
N GLN A 186 7.42 13.46 0.88
CA GLN A 186 6.04 13.27 1.33
C GLN A 186 5.32 14.62 1.51
N LYS A 187 5.96 15.60 2.15
CA LYS A 187 5.39 16.96 2.30
C LYS A 187 5.17 17.63 0.94
N ALA A 188 6.09 17.47 0.00
CA ALA A 188 5.92 17.97 -1.37
C ALA A 188 4.71 17.33 -2.08
N LEU A 189 4.55 16.01 -1.95
CA LEU A 189 3.39 15.29 -2.50
C LEU A 189 2.08 15.74 -1.86
N ASP A 190 2.06 15.99 -0.55
CA ASP A 190 0.87 16.49 0.15
C ASP A 190 0.48 17.90 -0.34
N ILE A 191 1.46 18.79 -0.57
CA ILE A 191 1.21 20.11 -1.17
C ILE A 191 0.66 19.98 -2.59
N LEU A 192 1.25 19.10 -3.42
CA LEU A 192 0.73 18.85 -4.76
C LEU A 192 -0.69 18.33 -4.73
N THR A 193 -1.01 17.44 -3.78
CA THR A 193 -2.35 16.90 -3.60
C THR A 193 -3.35 17.98 -3.23
N GLN A 194 -2.98 18.92 -2.36
CA GLN A 194 -3.83 20.05 -1.97
C GLN A 194 -4.02 21.08 -3.10
N LYS A 195 -3.00 21.28 -3.94
CA LYS A 195 -3.05 22.22 -5.08
C LYS A 195 -3.63 21.57 -6.35
N ALA A 196 -3.81 20.25 -6.39
CA ALA A 196 -4.29 19.54 -7.58
C ALA A 196 -5.78 19.83 -7.83
N ASN A 197 -6.15 20.01 -9.09
CA ASN A 197 -7.55 20.10 -9.49
C ASN A 197 -8.14 18.68 -9.56
N ILE A 198 -8.79 18.25 -8.47
CA ILE A 198 -9.39 16.92 -8.33
C ILE A 198 -10.82 16.96 -8.89
N LYS A 199 -11.06 16.19 -9.96
CA LYS A 199 -12.43 15.93 -10.43
C LYS A 199 -12.95 14.66 -9.75
N GLU A 200 -13.91 14.84 -8.85
CA GLU A 200 -14.63 13.71 -8.28
C GLU A 200 -15.51 13.05 -9.35
N VAL A 201 -15.45 11.73 -9.42
CA VAL A 201 -16.34 10.92 -10.26
C VAL A 201 -17.26 10.15 -9.33
N GLU A 202 -18.55 10.13 -9.67
CA GLU A 202 -19.53 9.39 -8.87
C GLU A 202 -19.17 7.90 -8.86
N PRO A 203 -19.38 7.22 -7.71
CA PRO A 203 -19.14 5.80 -7.63
C PRO A 203 -20.03 5.08 -8.65
N LYS A 204 -19.42 4.28 -9.53
CA LYS A 204 -20.18 3.34 -10.36
C LYS A 204 -20.90 2.40 -9.40
N GLN A 205 -22.23 2.39 -9.43
CA GLN A 205 -23.02 1.41 -8.72
C GLN A 205 -22.73 0.04 -9.33
N GLU A 206 -21.89 -0.76 -8.67
CA GLU A 206 -21.89 -2.20 -8.88
C GLU A 206 -23.22 -2.72 -8.29
N ASN A 207 -24.17 -3.03 -9.17
CA ASN A 207 -25.36 -3.78 -8.83
C ASN A 207 -24.93 -5.15 -8.30
N THR A 208 -24.69 -5.24 -7.00
CA THR A 208 -24.68 -6.52 -6.28
C THR A 208 -26.15 -6.90 -6.06
N GLN A 209 -26.82 -7.35 -7.12
CA GLN A 209 -28.02 -8.16 -6.94
C GLN A 209 -27.56 -9.45 -6.24
N PRO A 210 -28.09 -9.80 -5.06
CA PRO A 210 -27.93 -11.15 -4.54
C PRO A 210 -28.58 -12.08 -5.55
N GLU A 211 -27.80 -12.99 -6.14
CA GLU A 211 -28.36 -14.13 -6.87
C GLU A 211 -29.27 -14.89 -5.91
N GLU A 212 -30.59 -14.65 -6.01
CA GLU A 212 -31.59 -15.59 -5.54
C GLU A 212 -31.36 -16.90 -6.31
N LYS A 213 -30.65 -17.84 -5.67
CA LYS A 213 -30.71 -19.24 -6.07
C LYS A 213 -32.14 -19.73 -5.83
N ASN A 214 -32.99 -19.55 -6.83
CA ASN A 214 -34.20 -20.33 -7.03
C ASN A 214 -33.81 -21.72 -7.54
N GLY A 215 -34.29 -22.77 -6.85
CA GLY A 215 -34.19 -24.17 -7.27
C GLY A 215 -33.77 -25.10 -6.15
#